data_AF-A0A010Z2C5-F1
#
_entry.id   AF-A0A010Z2C5-F1
#
_cell.length_a   1.000
_cell.length_b   1.000
_cell.length_c   1.000
_cell.angle_alpha   90.00
_cell.angle_beta   90.00
_cell.angle_gamma   90.00
#
_symmetry.space_group_name_H-M   'P 1'
#
loop_
_entity.id
_entity.type
_entity.pdbx_description
1 polymer ?
#
loop_
_entity_poly.entity_id
_entity_poly.type
_entity_poly.pdbx_seq_one_letter_code
_entity_poly.pdbx_strand_id
1 'polypeptide(L)'
;MERRERADAARNRRAILDATEALLARQRPETISMELVAAEAGVGKGTVFHRFGSRMGLMVALAQERALGLREAVESGPPPLGPGASPAERLPAFLDAAVDVVVRNKNLLAALGHAEASAPHDHGDLADHPVYRFWHAHVVSLLTGDDTDALAHVVLAGLRSGPVIAMIDRGEAERVKRALRTIVSGLVG
;
A
#
# COMPACT_ATOMS: atom_id res chain seq x y z
N MET A 1 -17.32 6.14 27.78
CA MET A 1 -18.11 5.68 26.61
C MET A 1 -17.29 5.81 25.31
N GLU A 2 -16.70 6.97 25.08
CA GLU A 2 -15.91 7.35 23.89
C GLU A 2 -14.73 6.43 23.49
N ARG A 3 -14.03 5.77 24.43
CA ARG A 3 -12.94 4.83 24.11
C ARG A 3 -13.47 3.51 23.50
N ARG A 4 -14.65 3.06 23.94
CA ARG A 4 -15.28 1.82 23.48
C ARG A 4 -15.85 2.02 22.07
N GLU A 5 -16.53 3.13 21.85
CA GLU A 5 -17.04 3.52 20.52
C GLU A 5 -15.92 3.69 19.50
N ARG A 6 -14.78 4.29 19.87
CA ARG A 6 -13.59 4.35 18.99
C ARG A 6 -13.02 2.97 18.66
N ALA A 7 -13.02 2.04 19.61
CA ALA A 7 -12.56 0.68 19.39
C ALA A 7 -13.53 -0.12 18.49
N ASP A 8 -14.83 0.02 18.70
CA ASP A 8 -15.87 -0.55 17.83
C ASP A 8 -15.77 0.02 16.42
N ALA A 9 -15.56 1.32 16.31
CA ALA A 9 -15.31 2.00 15.06
C ALA A 9 -14.02 1.44 14.41
N ALA A 10 -12.89 1.30 15.10
CA ALA A 10 -11.68 0.74 14.48
C ALA A 10 -11.91 -0.69 13.95
N ARG A 11 -12.58 -1.55 14.74
CA ARG A 11 -12.93 -2.92 14.34
C ARG A 11 -13.81 -2.97 13.10
N ASN A 12 -14.87 -2.16 13.06
CA ASN A 12 -15.76 -2.11 11.90
C ASN A 12 -15.02 -1.62 10.65
N ARG A 13 -14.03 -0.72 10.79
CA ARG A 13 -13.22 -0.28 9.65
C ARG A 13 -12.43 -1.44 9.07
N ARG A 14 -11.71 -2.17 9.94
CA ARG A 14 -10.89 -3.33 9.55
C ARG A 14 -11.76 -4.40 8.88
N ALA A 15 -12.90 -4.77 9.48
CA ALA A 15 -13.82 -5.75 8.93
C ALA A 15 -14.32 -5.39 7.51
N ILE A 16 -14.65 -4.13 7.27
CA ILE A 16 -15.08 -3.65 5.95
C ILE A 16 -13.94 -3.74 4.92
N LEU A 17 -12.71 -3.36 5.31
CA LEU A 17 -11.55 -3.43 4.42
C LEU A 17 -11.16 -4.88 4.11
N ASP A 18 -11.17 -5.76 5.11
CA ASP A 18 -10.89 -7.19 4.95
C ASP A 18 -11.92 -7.86 4.04
N ALA A 19 -13.21 -7.54 4.22
CA ALA A 19 -14.28 -8.00 3.33
C ALA A 19 -14.10 -7.50 1.89
N THR A 20 -13.69 -6.24 1.72
CA THR A 20 -13.40 -5.66 0.40
C THR A 20 -12.22 -6.38 -0.27
N GLU A 21 -11.16 -6.66 0.48
CA GLU A 21 -10.01 -7.43 0.01
C GLU A 21 -10.40 -8.85 -0.41
N ALA A 22 -11.20 -9.54 0.40
CA ALA A 22 -11.73 -10.87 0.10
C ALA A 22 -12.60 -10.90 -1.16
N LEU A 23 -13.37 -9.84 -1.41
CA LEU A 23 -14.16 -9.68 -2.63
C LEU A 23 -13.27 -9.45 -3.85
N LEU A 24 -12.24 -8.60 -3.74
CA LEU A 24 -11.28 -8.33 -4.82
C LEU A 24 -10.45 -9.56 -5.21
N ALA A 25 -10.26 -10.51 -4.29
CA ALA A 25 -9.59 -11.78 -4.59
C ALA A 25 -10.41 -12.69 -5.52
N ARG A 26 -11.73 -12.49 -5.61
CA ARG A 26 -12.66 -13.37 -6.35
C ARG A 26 -13.48 -12.68 -7.42
N GLN A 27 -13.50 -11.35 -7.44
CA GLN A 27 -14.32 -10.53 -8.35
C GLN A 27 -13.52 -9.38 -8.93
N ARG A 28 -13.98 -8.88 -10.08
CA ARG A 28 -13.41 -7.70 -10.71
C ARG A 28 -13.79 -6.44 -9.91
N PRO A 29 -12.90 -5.45 -9.75
CA PRO A 29 -13.19 -4.28 -8.91
C PRO A 29 -14.47 -3.52 -9.31
N GLU A 30 -14.79 -3.48 -10.61
CA GLU A 30 -15.95 -2.75 -11.15
C GLU A 30 -17.28 -3.37 -10.72
N THR A 31 -17.30 -4.68 -10.43
CA THR A 31 -18.50 -5.41 -10.02
C THR A 31 -18.76 -5.35 -8.52
N ILE A 32 -17.82 -4.84 -7.73
CA ILE A 32 -17.96 -4.73 -6.28
C ILE A 32 -18.77 -3.47 -5.95
N SER A 33 -19.96 -3.67 -5.37
CA SER A 33 -20.82 -2.60 -4.87
C SER A 33 -20.64 -2.38 -3.37
N MET A 34 -21.05 -1.21 -2.88
CA MET A 34 -21.02 -0.88 -1.45
C MET A 34 -21.96 -1.77 -0.64
N GLU A 35 -23.09 -2.18 -1.23
CA GLU A 35 -24.04 -3.14 -0.63
C GLU A 35 -23.41 -4.52 -0.45
N LEU A 36 -22.69 -5.00 -1.47
CA LEU A 36 -22.03 -6.30 -1.43
C LEU A 36 -20.95 -6.33 -0.35
N VAL A 37 -20.16 -5.25 -0.25
CA VAL A 37 -19.16 -5.09 0.81
C VAL A 37 -19.82 -5.08 2.19
N ALA A 38 -20.93 -4.36 2.37
CA ALA A 38 -21.65 -4.30 3.63
C ALA A 38 -22.15 -5.70 4.06
N ALA A 39 -22.72 -6.45 3.12
CA ALA A 39 -23.19 -7.81 3.35
C ALA A 39 -22.04 -8.76 3.72
N GLU A 40 -20.92 -8.72 2.98
CA GLU A 40 -19.73 -9.54 3.28
C GLU A 40 -19.13 -9.21 4.65
N ALA A 41 -19.10 -7.93 5.02
CA ALA A 41 -18.57 -7.46 6.30
C ALA A 41 -19.54 -7.64 7.48
N GLY A 42 -20.80 -8.05 7.23
CA GLY A 42 -21.83 -8.19 8.26
C GLY A 42 -22.24 -6.86 8.91
N VAL A 43 -22.15 -5.75 8.18
CA VAL A 43 -22.51 -4.40 8.66
C VAL A 43 -23.65 -3.78 7.86
N GLY A 44 -24.29 -2.75 8.41
CA GLY A 44 -25.30 -1.99 7.68
C GLY A 44 -24.69 -1.16 6.54
N LYS A 45 -25.38 -1.05 5.39
CA LYS A 45 -24.98 -0.19 4.25
C LYS A 45 -24.63 1.23 4.69
N GLY A 46 -25.45 1.83 5.56
CA GLY A 46 -25.23 3.18 6.10
C GLY A 46 -23.89 3.33 6.83
N THR A 47 -23.40 2.27 7.49
CA THR A 47 -22.10 2.25 8.17
C THR A 47 -20.94 2.37 7.18
N VAL A 48 -21.02 1.69 6.03
CA VAL A 48 -20.00 1.76 4.98
C VAL A 48 -19.97 3.15 4.36
N PHE A 49 -21.13 3.68 3.95
CA PHE A 49 -21.23 5.02 3.35
C PHE A 49 -20.82 6.14 4.31
N HIS A 50 -21.26 6.09 5.58
CA HIS A 50 -20.88 7.10 6.57
C HIS A 50 -19.36 7.17 6.77
N ARG A 51 -18.68 6.03 6.68
CA ARG A 51 -17.24 5.96 6.94
C ARG A 51 -16.36 6.25 5.72
N PHE A 52 -16.74 5.77 4.56
CA PHE A 52 -15.90 5.83 3.37
C PHE A 52 -16.41 6.81 2.32
N GLY A 53 -17.65 7.30 2.47
CA GLY A 53 -18.29 8.29 1.59
C GLY A 53 -18.71 7.72 0.24
N SER A 54 -17.80 7.07 -0.46
CA SER A 54 -17.99 6.53 -1.81
C SER A 54 -17.23 5.21 -2.00
N ARG A 55 -17.50 4.54 -3.13
CA ARG A 55 -16.75 3.35 -3.55
C ARG A 55 -15.28 3.68 -3.80
N MET A 56 -14.99 4.79 -4.49
CA MET A 56 -13.61 5.29 -4.62
C MET A 56 -12.97 5.53 -3.25
N GLY A 57 -13.67 6.19 -2.32
CA GLY A 57 -13.17 6.46 -0.98
C GLY A 57 -12.85 5.18 -0.20
N LEU A 58 -13.65 4.13 -0.35
CA LEU A 58 -13.38 2.80 0.20
C LEU A 58 -12.11 2.19 -0.41
N MET A 59 -11.94 2.24 -1.73
CA MET A 59 -10.77 1.65 -2.39
C MET A 59 -9.48 2.43 -2.11
N VAL A 60 -9.55 3.76 -1.99
CA VAL A 60 -8.43 4.58 -1.52
C VAL A 60 -8.06 4.20 -0.09
N ALA A 61 -9.05 4.01 0.79
CA ALA A 61 -8.80 3.54 2.16
C ALA A 61 -8.18 2.14 2.19
N LEU A 62 -8.59 1.22 1.30
CA LEU A 62 -7.98 -0.10 1.16
C LEU A 62 -6.53 0.00 0.66
N ALA A 63 -6.27 0.86 -0.33
CA ALA A 63 -4.91 1.10 -0.83
C ALA A 63 -3.97 1.59 0.29
N GLN A 64 -4.46 2.47 1.16
CA GLN A 64 -3.75 2.91 2.36
C GLN A 64 -3.54 1.76 3.36
N GLU A 65 -4.56 0.94 3.61
CA GLU A 65 -4.46 -0.20 4.54
C GLU A 65 -3.45 -1.24 4.06
N ARG A 66 -3.37 -1.53 2.76
CA ARG A 66 -2.34 -2.42 2.19
C ARG A 66 -0.93 -1.90 2.45
N ALA A 67 -0.73 -0.59 2.35
CA ALA A 67 0.56 0.02 2.67
C ALA A 67 0.88 -0.02 4.17
N LEU A 68 -0.14 0.02 5.04
CA LEU A 68 0.00 -0.26 6.48
C LEU A 68 0.28 -1.75 6.76
N GLY A 69 -0.29 -2.67 5.98
CA GLY A 69 0.01 -4.10 6.09
C GLY A 69 1.49 -4.41 5.80
N LEU A 70 2.12 -3.67 4.88
CA LEU A 70 3.57 -3.76 4.67
C LEU A 70 4.36 -3.33 5.92
N ARG A 71 3.88 -2.33 6.67
CA ARG A 71 4.49 -1.96 7.96
C ARG A 71 4.43 -3.11 8.96
N GLU A 72 3.27 -3.72 9.13
CA GLU A 72 3.10 -4.86 10.02
C GLU A 72 4.04 -6.01 9.62
N ALA A 73 4.13 -6.33 8.33
CA ALA A 73 5.04 -7.36 7.84
C ALA A 73 6.53 -7.04 8.10
N VAL A 74 6.93 -5.77 8.06
CA VAL A 74 8.30 -5.30 8.37
C VAL A 74 8.60 -5.39 9.87
N GLU A 75 7.64 -5.01 10.71
CA GLU A 75 7.82 -4.89 12.17
C GLU A 75 7.70 -6.25 12.89
N SER A 76 6.78 -7.11 12.45
CA SER A 76 6.43 -8.35 13.16
C SER A 76 6.29 -9.59 12.27
N GLY A 77 6.46 -9.44 10.95
CA GLY A 77 6.37 -10.56 10.02
C GLY A 77 7.57 -11.52 10.08
N PRO A 78 7.53 -12.61 9.30
CA PRO A 78 8.68 -13.50 9.17
C PRO A 78 9.80 -12.87 8.31
N PRO A 79 11.07 -13.28 8.51
CA PRO A 79 12.15 -12.95 7.58
C PRO A 79 11.86 -13.48 6.16
N PRO A 80 12.39 -12.84 5.10
CA PRO A 80 13.36 -11.74 5.13
C PRO A 80 12.75 -10.35 5.32
N LEU A 81 11.43 -10.19 5.27
CA LEU A 81 10.79 -8.87 5.38
C LEU A 81 10.69 -8.39 6.83
N GLY A 82 10.27 -9.27 7.74
CA GLY A 82 10.22 -9.03 9.17
C GLY A 82 11.52 -9.43 9.89
N PRO A 83 11.65 -9.21 11.20
CA PRO A 83 12.91 -9.31 11.95
C PRO A 83 13.68 -10.65 11.77
N GLY A 84 15.02 -10.61 11.90
CA GLY A 84 15.87 -11.80 11.91
C GLY A 84 16.66 -12.10 10.64
N ALA A 85 16.50 -11.30 9.58
CA ALA A 85 17.35 -11.33 8.38
C ALA A 85 18.34 -10.16 8.33
N SER A 86 19.41 -10.29 7.54
CA SER A 86 20.42 -9.24 7.35
C SER A 86 19.86 -8.05 6.55
N PRO A 87 20.42 -6.83 6.67
CA PRO A 87 20.01 -5.71 5.82
C PRO A 87 20.05 -6.01 4.32
N ALA A 88 21.05 -6.80 3.89
CA ALA A 88 21.21 -7.24 2.51
C ALA A 88 20.07 -8.13 1.99
N GLU A 89 19.38 -8.86 2.88
CA GLU A 89 18.20 -9.65 2.54
C GLU A 89 16.90 -8.82 2.70
N ARG A 90 16.85 -7.99 3.73
CA ARG A 90 15.67 -7.19 4.09
C ARG A 90 15.34 -6.13 3.06
N LEU A 91 16.34 -5.36 2.59
CA LEU A 91 16.09 -4.23 1.70
C LEU A 91 15.51 -4.68 0.35
N PRO A 92 16.06 -5.70 -0.35
CA PRO A 92 15.43 -6.29 -1.52
C PRO A 92 14.00 -6.78 -1.26
N ALA A 93 13.78 -7.51 -0.16
CA ALA A 93 12.46 -8.04 0.18
C ALA A 93 11.43 -6.93 0.42
N PHE A 94 11.83 -5.86 1.09
CA PHE A 94 11.00 -4.68 1.30
C PHE A 94 10.65 -3.99 -0.01
N LEU A 95 11.62 -3.76 -0.89
CA LEU A 95 11.38 -3.10 -2.17
C LEU A 95 10.48 -3.94 -3.10
N ASP A 96 10.63 -5.27 -3.08
CA ASP A 96 9.73 -6.16 -3.81
C ASP A 96 8.30 -6.03 -3.31
N ALA A 97 8.10 -6.08 -1.99
CA ALA A 97 6.78 -5.93 -1.39
C ALA A 97 6.19 -4.53 -1.62
N ALA A 98 7.02 -3.48 -1.60
CA ALA A 98 6.60 -2.12 -1.94
C ALA A 98 6.14 -2.01 -3.40
N VAL A 99 6.85 -2.64 -4.35
CA VAL A 99 6.40 -2.75 -5.75
C VAL A 99 5.05 -3.46 -5.83
N ASP A 100 4.87 -4.56 -5.10
CA ASP A 100 3.59 -5.30 -5.10
C ASP A 100 2.42 -4.46 -4.57
N VAL A 101 2.65 -3.64 -3.53
CA VAL A 101 1.67 -2.67 -3.04
C VAL A 101 1.32 -1.64 -4.13
N VAL A 102 2.33 -1.08 -4.80
CA VAL A 102 2.13 -0.09 -5.88
C VAL A 102 1.32 -0.70 -7.03
N VAL A 103 1.69 -1.90 -7.50
CA VAL A 103 1.00 -2.62 -8.58
C VAL A 103 -0.46 -2.85 -8.22
N ARG A 104 -0.73 -3.44 -7.04
CA ARG A 104 -2.10 -3.78 -6.61
C ARG A 104 -2.98 -2.54 -6.43
N ASN A 105 -2.43 -1.46 -5.89
CA ASN A 105 -3.18 -0.23 -5.67
C ASN A 105 -3.47 0.48 -6.99
N LYS A 106 -2.51 0.50 -7.90
CA LYS A 106 -2.72 1.08 -9.23
C LYS A 106 -3.78 0.33 -10.01
N ASN A 107 -3.69 -1.00 -10.08
CA ASN A 107 -4.68 -1.82 -10.79
C ASN A 107 -6.08 -1.62 -10.21
N LEU A 108 -6.19 -1.51 -8.87
CA LEU A 108 -7.43 -1.22 -8.18
C LEU A 108 -8.01 0.15 -8.57
N LEU A 109 -7.19 1.20 -8.56
CA LEU A 109 -7.64 2.56 -8.85
C LEU A 109 -7.90 2.79 -10.34
N ALA A 110 -7.12 2.17 -11.25
CA ALA A 110 -7.33 2.26 -12.69
C ALA A 110 -8.65 1.61 -13.12
N ALA A 111 -8.95 0.41 -12.59
CA ALA A 111 -10.24 -0.27 -12.76
C ALA A 111 -11.44 0.64 -12.42
N LEU A 112 -11.29 1.45 -11.36
CA LEU A 112 -12.31 2.41 -10.96
C LEU A 112 -12.25 3.74 -11.72
N GLY A 113 -11.08 4.23 -12.11
CA GLY A 113 -10.92 5.49 -12.86
C GLY A 113 -11.56 5.43 -14.25
N HIS A 114 -11.60 4.24 -14.86
CA HIS A 114 -12.40 3.98 -16.06
C HIS A 114 -13.92 3.94 -15.79
N ALA A 115 -14.35 3.72 -14.54
CA ALA A 115 -15.75 3.62 -14.14
C ALA A 115 -16.31 4.93 -13.49
N GLU A 116 -15.46 5.78 -12.93
CA GLU A 116 -15.83 6.94 -12.10
C GLU A 116 -15.08 8.21 -12.52
N ALA A 117 -15.15 8.57 -13.81
CA ALA A 117 -14.62 9.83 -14.29
C ALA A 117 -15.45 11.02 -13.75
N SER A 118 -15.21 11.44 -12.50
CA SER A 118 -15.40 12.80 -11.92
C SER A 118 -15.15 12.80 -10.40
N ALA A 119 -13.90 13.02 -9.97
CA ALA A 119 -13.60 13.57 -8.64
C ALA A 119 -12.19 14.20 -8.63
N PRO A 120 -12.01 15.43 -8.09
CA PRO A 120 -10.69 16.00 -7.88
C PRO A 120 -9.97 15.25 -6.75
N HIS A 121 -8.74 14.81 -7.00
CA HIS A 121 -7.89 14.20 -5.98
C HIS A 121 -6.92 15.25 -5.45
N ASP A 122 -7.11 15.64 -4.20
CA ASP A 122 -6.16 16.47 -3.46
C ASP A 122 -4.99 15.59 -3.01
N HIS A 123 -3.85 15.75 -3.68
CA HIS A 123 -2.60 15.14 -3.25
C HIS A 123 -1.90 16.14 -2.33
N GLY A 124 -2.26 16.10 -1.04
CA GLY A 124 -1.46 16.75 0.00
C GLY A 124 0.00 16.29 -0.06
N ASP A 125 0.91 17.06 0.53
CA ASP A 125 2.35 16.84 0.42
C ASP A 125 2.73 15.39 0.75
N LEU A 126 3.13 14.64 -0.28
CA LEU A 126 3.39 13.21 -0.20
C LEU A 126 4.57 12.88 0.72
N ALA A 127 5.49 13.82 0.93
CA ALA A 127 6.62 13.64 1.85
C ALA A 127 6.15 13.51 3.30
N ASP A 128 5.07 14.18 3.68
CA ASP A 128 4.50 14.13 5.03
C ASP A 128 3.56 12.94 5.26
N HIS A 129 3.22 12.20 4.19
CA HIS A 129 2.30 11.08 4.28
C HIS A 129 2.87 9.97 5.22
N PRO A 130 2.12 9.48 6.22
CA PRO A 130 2.63 8.54 7.22
C PRO A 130 3.19 7.22 6.66
N VAL A 131 2.69 6.76 5.50
CA VAL A 131 3.25 5.59 4.80
C VAL A 131 4.65 5.89 4.28
N TYR A 132 4.83 7.06 3.65
CA TYR A 132 6.12 7.44 3.08
C TYR A 132 7.18 7.61 4.16
N ARG A 133 6.85 8.32 5.25
CA ARG A 133 7.75 8.49 6.40
C ARG A 133 8.21 7.15 6.99
N PHE A 134 7.30 6.18 7.08
CA PHE A 134 7.65 4.84 7.56
C PHE A 134 8.54 4.09 6.57
N TRP A 135 8.20 4.08 5.27
CA TRP A 135 9.02 3.43 4.24
C TRP A 135 10.43 4.02 4.17
N HIS A 136 10.52 5.34 4.22
CA HIS A 136 11.78 6.06 4.24
C HIS A 136 12.61 5.70 5.47
N ALA A 137 12.04 5.82 6.68
CA ALA A 137 12.74 5.45 7.92
C ALA A 137 13.22 3.99 7.91
N HIS A 138 12.41 3.07 7.35
CA HIS A 138 12.81 1.68 7.24
C HIS A 138 13.97 1.48 6.26
N VAL A 139 13.93 2.12 5.08
CA VAL A 139 15.05 2.05 4.12
C VAL A 139 16.31 2.64 4.74
N VAL A 140 16.23 3.83 5.36
CA VAL A 140 17.36 4.44 6.09
C VAL A 140 17.97 3.48 7.10
N SER A 141 17.15 2.73 7.86
CA SER A 141 17.66 1.77 8.87
C SER A 141 18.44 0.59 8.28
N LEU A 142 18.30 0.32 6.99
CA LEU A 142 18.91 -0.82 6.30
C LEU A 142 20.13 -0.43 5.46
N LEU A 143 20.29 0.85 5.14
CA LEU A 143 21.41 1.34 4.33
C LEU A 143 22.68 1.52 5.18
N THR A 144 23.83 1.38 4.54
CA THR A 144 25.15 1.69 5.11
C THR A 144 25.85 2.78 4.31
N GLY A 145 26.83 3.46 4.92
CA GLY A 145 27.62 4.52 4.29
C GLY A 145 27.14 5.94 4.61
N ASP A 146 27.62 6.91 3.82
CA ASP A 146 27.31 8.32 4.00
C ASP A 146 25.97 8.70 3.34
N ASP A 147 25.26 9.65 3.94
CA ASP A 147 24.01 10.25 3.43
C ASP A 147 22.89 9.23 3.09
N THR A 148 22.68 8.27 3.99
CA THR A 148 21.61 7.26 3.89
C THR A 148 20.21 7.87 3.75
N ASP A 149 20.01 9.07 4.29
CA ASP A 149 18.75 9.83 4.21
C ASP A 149 18.41 10.21 2.77
N ALA A 150 19.34 10.86 2.05
CA ALA A 150 19.15 11.20 0.65
C ALA A 150 19.06 9.94 -0.24
N LEU A 151 19.87 8.92 0.03
CA LEU A 151 19.80 7.65 -0.69
C LEU A 151 18.43 6.97 -0.57
N ALA A 152 17.82 6.97 0.62
CA ALA A 152 16.48 6.43 0.81
C ALA A 152 15.43 7.20 -0.02
N HIS A 153 15.55 8.53 -0.11
CA HIS A 153 14.68 9.33 -0.98
C HIS A 153 14.84 8.95 -2.46
N VAL A 154 16.07 8.75 -2.94
CA VAL A 154 16.35 8.36 -4.33
C VAL A 154 15.78 6.98 -4.65
N VAL A 155 16.00 5.99 -3.78
CA VAL A 155 15.46 4.63 -3.94
C VAL A 155 13.93 4.66 -4.02
N LEU A 156 13.28 5.36 -3.09
CA LEU A 156 11.81 5.45 -3.05
C LEU A 156 11.24 6.33 -4.18
N ALA A 157 11.97 7.32 -4.67
CA ALA A 157 11.57 8.09 -5.85
C ALA A 157 11.46 7.22 -7.10
N GLY A 158 12.32 6.20 -7.23
CA GLY A 158 12.24 5.21 -8.31
C GLY A 158 10.87 4.54 -8.42
N LEU A 159 10.26 4.18 -7.29
CA LEU A 159 8.92 3.56 -7.25
C LEU A 159 7.79 4.47 -7.75
N ARG A 160 8.01 5.80 -7.70
CA ARG A 160 7.04 6.82 -8.11
C ARG A 160 7.33 7.41 -9.49
N SER A 161 8.44 7.03 -10.10
CA SER A 161 8.89 7.57 -11.38
C SER A 161 7.88 7.21 -12.47
N GLY A 162 7.43 8.21 -13.25
CA GLY A 162 6.48 8.00 -14.36
C GLY A 162 6.90 6.86 -15.31
N PRO A 163 8.18 6.80 -15.76
CA PRO A 163 8.70 5.66 -16.51
C PRO A 163 8.58 4.30 -15.81
N VAL A 164 8.87 4.20 -14.52
CA VAL A 164 8.74 2.95 -13.75
C VAL A 164 7.28 2.54 -13.61
N ILE A 165 6.42 3.52 -13.34
CA ILE A 165 4.96 3.36 -13.31
C ILE A 165 4.45 2.84 -14.66
N ALA A 166 4.98 3.33 -15.79
CA ALA A 166 4.62 2.87 -17.13
C ALA A 166 5.16 1.46 -17.44
N MET A 167 6.31 1.06 -16.88
CA MET A 167 6.78 -0.32 -16.96
C MET A 167 5.83 -1.28 -16.22
N ILE A 168 5.38 -0.88 -15.02
CA ILE A 168 4.39 -1.64 -14.25
C ILE A 168 3.09 -1.84 -15.07
N ASP A 169 2.62 -0.81 -15.78
CA ASP A 169 1.42 -0.92 -16.64
C ASP A 169 1.56 -1.96 -17.74
N ARG A 170 2.77 -2.13 -18.27
CA ARG A 170 3.07 -3.13 -19.30
C ARG A 170 3.28 -4.54 -18.73
N GLY A 171 3.00 -4.75 -17.44
CA GLY A 171 3.23 -6.03 -16.76
C GLY A 171 4.70 -6.31 -16.45
N GLU A 172 5.58 -5.30 -16.50
CA GLU A 172 7.02 -5.48 -16.30
C GLU A 172 7.44 -5.34 -14.82
N ALA A 173 6.55 -5.61 -13.86
CA ALA A 173 6.83 -5.44 -12.42
C ALA A 173 8.07 -6.24 -11.97
N GLU A 174 8.23 -7.48 -12.45
CA GLU A 174 9.40 -8.30 -12.13
C GLU A 174 10.71 -7.75 -12.69
N ARG A 175 10.65 -7.01 -13.80
CA ARG A 175 11.82 -6.30 -14.34
C ARG A 175 12.21 -5.13 -13.44
N VAL A 176 11.23 -4.39 -12.93
CA VAL A 176 11.45 -3.30 -11.97
C VAL A 176 12.07 -3.84 -10.68
N LYS A 177 11.50 -4.91 -10.10
CA LYS A 177 12.06 -5.59 -8.92
C LYS A 177 13.52 -5.98 -9.11
N ARG A 178 13.85 -6.67 -10.21
CA ARG A 178 15.24 -7.02 -10.54
C ARG A 178 16.17 -5.81 -10.62
N ALA A 179 15.73 -4.73 -11.29
CA ALA A 179 16.53 -3.51 -11.40
C ALA A 179 16.80 -2.87 -10.02
N LEU A 180 15.78 -2.80 -9.15
CA LEU A 180 15.93 -2.30 -7.79
C LEU A 180 16.90 -3.14 -6.97
N ARG A 181 16.79 -4.49 -7.02
CA ARG A 181 17.73 -5.38 -6.33
C ARG A 181 19.17 -5.15 -6.78
N THR A 182 19.40 -4.99 -8.09
CA THR A 182 20.72 -4.66 -8.63
C THR A 182 21.26 -3.35 -8.06
N ILE A 183 20.43 -2.29 -8.05
CA ILE A 183 20.84 -0.97 -7.54
C ILE A 183 21.21 -1.03 -6.06
N VAL A 184 20.38 -1.69 -5.24
CA VAL A 184 20.57 -1.65 -3.78
C VAL A 184 21.58 -2.66 -3.26
N SER A 185 21.99 -3.64 -4.06
CA SER A 185 23.00 -4.64 -3.67
C SER A 185 24.34 -4.01 -3.24
N GLY A 186 24.68 -2.84 -3.78
CA GLY A 186 25.88 -2.09 -3.38
C GLY A 186 25.69 -1.12 -2.20
N LEU A 187 24.47 -1.00 -1.65
CA LEU A 187 24.13 -0.02 -0.60
C LEU A 187 23.94 -0.64 0.80
N VAL A 188 24.11 -1.96 0.91
CA VAL A 188 23.84 -2.77 2.11
C VAL A 188 25.06 -3.59 2.52
N GLY A 189 26.24 -3.18 2.05
CA GLY A 189 27.54 -3.81 2.34
C GLY A 189 28.06 -3.49 3.72
#